data_AF-A0A7V5L4Z0-F1
#
_entry.id   AF-A0A7V5L4Z0-F1
#
_cell.length_a   1.000
_cell.length_b   1.000
_cell.length_c   1.000
_cell.angle_alpha   90.00
_cell.angle_beta   90.00
_cell.angle_gamma   90.00
#
_symmetry.space_group_name_H-M   'P 1'
#
loop_
_entity.id
_entity.type
_entity.pdbx_description
1 polymer ?
#
loop_
_entity_poly.entity_id
_entity_poly.type
_entity_poly.pdbx_seq_one_letter_code
_entity_poly.pdbx_strand_id
1 'polypeptide(L)'
;MPVLNNDALRSEVIEDLGKFNENEYLKWRDRMIKETIENEISFIYDTSVDRKCKEFKEVLVTNNYYYFIISIDLSKELLINLYQTKGYFESLKRIDELLNDHKIFLENYSNDVDLSISDNDFKNQCQISYQKTTEWIKAISKT
;
A
#
# COMPACT_ATOMS: atom_id res chain seq x y z
N MET A 1 8.02 5.90 -13.40
CA MET A 1 7.57 4.95 -12.38
C MET A 1 6.10 5.24 -12.08
N PRO A 2 5.17 4.37 -12.49
CA PRO A 2 3.75 4.52 -12.16
C PRO A 2 3.50 4.38 -10.65
N VAL A 3 2.45 5.04 -10.18
CA VAL A 3 1.88 4.85 -8.85
C VAL A 3 0.52 4.19 -9.02
N LEU A 4 0.44 2.91 -8.66
CA LEU A 4 -0.79 2.15 -8.67
C LEU A 4 -1.54 2.46 -7.37
N ASN A 5 -2.35 3.53 -7.38
CA ASN A 5 -3.12 3.99 -6.22
C ASN A 5 -4.60 3.61 -6.36
N ASN A 6 -5.14 2.92 -5.37
CA ASN A 6 -6.53 2.43 -5.42
C ASN A 6 -7.57 3.54 -5.44
N ASP A 7 -7.34 4.69 -4.79
CA ASP A 7 -8.32 5.78 -4.75
C ASP A 7 -8.36 6.57 -6.06
N ALA A 8 -7.19 6.74 -6.71
CA ALA A 8 -7.10 7.27 -8.06
C ALA A 8 -7.87 6.38 -9.04
N LEU A 9 -7.64 5.06 -9.00
CA LEU A 9 -8.35 4.10 -9.86
C LEU A 9 -9.87 4.09 -9.62
N ARG A 10 -10.30 4.20 -8.35
CA ARG A 10 -11.74 4.32 -8.05
C ARG A 10 -12.33 5.59 -8.64
N SER A 11 -11.61 6.71 -8.54
CA SER A 11 -12.05 7.99 -9.10
C SER A 11 -12.16 7.92 -10.62
N GLU A 12 -11.16 7.36 -11.30
CA GLU A 12 -11.19 7.17 -12.76
C GLU A 12 -12.39 6.32 -13.21
N VAL A 13 -12.67 5.22 -12.51
CA VAL A 13 -13.82 4.36 -12.82
C VAL A 13 -15.16 5.09 -12.60
N ILE A 14 -15.25 5.94 -11.56
CA ILE A 14 -16.45 6.74 -11.31
C ILE A 14 -16.63 7.80 -12.40
N GLU A 15 -15.55 8.46 -12.81
CA GLU A 15 -15.54 9.47 -13.87
C GLU A 15 -15.99 8.87 -15.21
N ASP A 16 -15.50 7.68 -15.54
CA ASP A 16 -15.83 6.99 -16.79
C ASP A 16 -17.27 6.43 -16.82
N LEU A 17 -17.75 5.88 -15.71
CA LEU A 17 -19.06 5.21 -15.65
C LEU A 17 -20.19 6.09 -15.10
N GLY A 18 -19.86 7.27 -14.59
CA GLY A 18 -20.77 8.16 -13.85
C GLY A 18 -21.25 7.61 -12.50
N LYS A 19 -20.72 6.46 -12.06
CA LYS A 19 -21.02 5.81 -10.78
C LYS A 19 -19.96 4.78 -10.43
N PHE A 20 -19.79 4.48 -9.14
CA PHE A 20 -18.88 3.43 -8.72
C PHE A 20 -19.41 2.04 -9.14
N ASN A 21 -18.54 1.26 -9.78
CA ASN A 21 -18.78 -0.14 -10.11
C ASN A 21 -17.57 -0.97 -9.65
N GLU A 22 -17.77 -1.76 -8.60
CA GLU A 22 -16.72 -2.57 -7.98
C GLU A 22 -16.11 -3.58 -8.97
N ASN A 23 -16.93 -4.24 -9.79
CA ASN A 23 -16.43 -5.24 -10.74
C ASN A 23 -15.53 -4.61 -11.81
N GLU A 24 -15.88 -3.42 -12.30
CA GLU A 24 -15.05 -2.70 -13.27
C GLU A 24 -13.76 -2.18 -12.63
N TYR A 25 -13.83 -1.64 -11.41
CA TYR A 25 -12.65 -1.29 -10.64
C TYR A 25 -11.68 -2.47 -10.45
N LEU A 26 -12.17 -3.64 -10.06
CA LEU A 26 -11.33 -4.82 -9.88
C LEU A 26 -10.67 -5.25 -11.20
N LYS A 27 -11.43 -5.27 -12.31
CA LYS A 27 -10.87 -5.58 -13.64
C LYS A 27 -9.76 -4.61 -14.04
N TRP A 28 -9.97 -3.31 -13.83
CA TRP A 28 -9.01 -2.27 -14.19
C TRP A 28 -7.74 -2.37 -13.36
N ARG A 29 -7.90 -2.49 -12.04
CA ARG A 29 -6.79 -2.69 -11.11
C ARG A 29 -5.96 -3.91 -11.49
N ASP A 30 -6.62 -5.06 -11.69
CA ASP A 30 -5.92 -6.32 -11.95
C ASP A 30 -5.23 -6.30 -13.31
N ARG A 31 -5.86 -5.69 -14.33
CA ARG A 31 -5.22 -5.45 -15.63
C ARG A 31 -3.97 -4.58 -15.49
N MET A 32 -4.05 -3.45 -14.79
CA MET A 32 -2.90 -2.54 -14.66
C MET A 32 -1.74 -3.16 -13.89
N ILE A 33 -2.02 -3.89 -12.81
CA ILE A 33 -0.99 -4.63 -12.06
C ILE A 33 -0.34 -5.66 -12.99
N LYS A 34 -1.15 -6.46 -13.69
CA LYS A 34 -0.66 -7.48 -14.61
C LYS A 34 0.23 -6.88 -15.71
N GLU A 35 -0.25 -5.85 -16.40
CA GLU A 35 0.51 -5.17 -17.46
C GLU A 35 1.81 -4.55 -16.94
N THR A 36 1.79 -3.96 -15.73
CA THR A 36 3.00 -3.38 -15.13
C THR A 36 4.05 -4.45 -14.87
N ILE A 37 3.63 -5.61 -14.33
CA ILE A 37 4.50 -6.74 -14.01
C ILE A 37 5.02 -7.43 -15.27
N GLU A 38 4.14 -7.71 -16.25
CA GLU A 38 4.51 -8.36 -17.51
C GLU A 38 5.49 -7.54 -18.36
N ASN A 39 5.47 -6.21 -18.21
CA ASN A 39 6.40 -5.31 -18.88
C ASN A 39 7.65 -4.96 -18.04
N GLU A 40 7.87 -5.64 -16.91
CA GLU A 40 9.04 -5.45 -16.02
C GLU A 40 9.22 -3.99 -15.55
N ILE A 41 8.11 -3.25 -15.44
CA ILE A 41 8.13 -1.84 -15.04
C ILE A 41 8.27 -1.76 -13.52
N SER A 42 9.18 -0.94 -13.00
CA SER A 42 9.22 -0.60 -11.56
C SER A 42 8.05 0.32 -11.19
N PHE A 43 7.39 0.09 -10.05
CA PHE A 43 6.18 0.80 -9.64
C PHE A 43 6.09 1.01 -8.12
N ILE A 44 5.29 1.99 -7.72
CA ILE A 44 4.80 2.12 -6.34
C ILE A 44 3.40 1.54 -6.30
N TYR A 45 3.11 0.70 -5.32
CA TYR A 45 1.77 0.14 -5.12
C TYR A 45 1.19 0.57 -3.79
N ASP A 46 0.17 1.43 -3.85
CA ASP A 46 -0.56 1.89 -2.67
C ASP A 46 -1.81 1.01 -2.49
N THR A 47 -1.66 0.02 -1.62
CA THR A 47 -2.67 -0.99 -1.35
C THR A 47 -2.70 -1.38 0.11
N SER A 48 -3.83 -1.94 0.57
CA SER A 48 -3.92 -2.59 1.88
C SER A 48 -3.21 -3.94 1.81
N VAL A 49 -1.87 -3.92 1.90
CA VAL A 49 -1.00 -5.10 1.81
C VAL A 49 -1.43 -6.16 2.83
N ASP A 50 -1.94 -5.75 3.98
CA ASP A 50 -2.36 -6.56 5.13
C ASP A 50 -3.30 -7.73 4.77
N ARG A 51 -4.10 -7.59 3.70
CA ARG A 51 -5.07 -8.61 3.27
C ARG A 51 -4.63 -9.45 2.08
N LYS A 52 -3.59 -9.04 1.35
CA LYS A 52 -3.15 -9.69 0.11
C LYS A 52 -1.63 -9.94 0.04
N CYS A 53 -0.91 -9.70 1.13
CA CYS A 53 0.55 -9.75 1.16
C CYS A 53 1.08 -11.08 0.63
N LYS A 54 0.48 -12.20 1.03
CA LYS A 54 0.89 -13.54 0.58
C LYS A 54 0.81 -13.69 -0.93
N GLU A 55 -0.38 -13.51 -1.49
CA GLU A 55 -0.65 -13.66 -2.93
C GLU A 55 0.23 -12.71 -3.74
N PHE A 56 0.35 -11.46 -3.28
CA PHE A 56 1.12 -10.45 -4.00
C PHE A 56 2.63 -10.73 -3.95
N LYS A 57 3.15 -11.19 -2.80
CA LYS A 57 4.55 -11.61 -2.67
C LYS A 57 4.88 -12.77 -3.60
N GLU A 58 4.01 -13.77 -3.68
CA GLU A 58 4.18 -14.90 -4.61
C GLU A 58 4.26 -14.41 -6.07
N VAL A 59 3.42 -13.46 -6.46
CA VAL A 59 3.46 -12.85 -7.80
C VAL A 59 4.77 -12.11 -8.03
N LEU A 60 5.22 -11.27 -7.09
CA LEU A 60 6.46 -10.50 -7.23
C LEU A 60 7.68 -11.42 -7.35
N VAL A 61 7.80 -12.41 -6.47
CA VAL A 61 8.91 -13.38 -6.49
C VAL A 61 8.93 -14.18 -7.79
N THR A 62 7.76 -14.65 -8.25
CA THR A 62 7.65 -15.42 -9.51
C THR A 62 8.08 -14.60 -10.73
N ASN A 63 7.92 -13.28 -10.68
CA ASN A 63 8.30 -12.36 -11.76
C ASN A 63 9.66 -11.67 -11.50
N ASN A 64 10.49 -12.20 -10.59
CA ASN A 64 11.84 -11.68 -10.27
C ASN A 64 11.87 -10.21 -9.80
N TYR A 65 10.79 -9.73 -9.19
CA TYR A 65 10.77 -8.40 -8.60
C TYR A 65 11.47 -8.37 -7.24
N TYR A 66 12.37 -7.40 -7.09
CA TYR A 66 12.76 -6.91 -5.76
C TYR A 66 11.65 -5.98 -5.25
N TYR A 67 11.35 -6.06 -3.95
CA TYR A 67 10.32 -5.24 -3.33
C TYR A 67 10.83 -4.63 -2.03
N PHE A 68 10.22 -3.48 -1.68
CA PHE A 68 10.50 -2.74 -0.46
C PHE A 68 9.16 -2.37 0.19
N ILE A 69 8.90 -2.84 1.39
CA ILE A 69 7.63 -2.65 2.09
C ILE A 69 7.78 -1.56 3.14
N ILE A 70 6.91 -0.54 3.02
CA ILE A 70 6.75 0.51 4.01
C ILE A 70 5.45 0.26 4.77
N SER A 71 5.55 -0.05 6.06
CA SER A 71 4.42 -0.19 6.97
C SER A 71 4.15 1.12 7.70
N ILE A 72 2.88 1.50 7.81
CA ILE A 72 2.43 2.70 8.52
C ILE A 72 1.78 2.26 9.84
N ASP A 73 2.59 2.19 10.90
CA ASP A 73 2.29 1.58 12.19
C ASP A 73 1.79 2.63 13.20
N LEU A 74 0.67 3.27 12.88
CA LEU A 74 0.13 4.36 13.70
C LEU A 74 -0.71 3.84 14.87
N SER A 75 -0.68 4.59 15.97
CA SER A 75 -1.53 4.31 17.11
C SER A 75 -3.02 4.52 16.77
N LYS A 76 -3.88 3.81 17.50
CA LYS A 76 -5.34 3.98 17.42
C LYS A 76 -5.76 5.43 17.60
N GLU A 77 -5.15 6.13 18.54
CA GLU A 77 -5.47 7.53 18.85
C GLU A 77 -5.18 8.44 17.65
N LEU A 78 -3.98 8.33 17.07
CA LEU A 78 -3.61 9.11 15.90
C LEU A 78 -4.48 8.78 14.69
N LEU A 79 -4.77 7.49 14.45
CA LEU A 79 -5.65 7.06 13.35
C LEU A 79 -7.07 7.61 13.49
N ILE A 80 -7.65 7.59 14.70
CA ILE A 80 -8.97 8.17 14.95
C ILE A 80 -8.96 9.67 14.62
N ASN A 81 -7.96 10.41 15.10
CA ASN A 81 -7.84 11.84 14.83
C ASN A 81 -7.71 12.13 13.32
N LEU A 82 -6.91 11.34 12.60
CA LEU A 82 -6.75 11.46 11.15
C LEU A 82 -8.06 11.19 10.41
N TYR A 83 -8.75 10.10 10.73
CA TYR A 83 -9.99 9.73 10.06
C TYR A 83 -11.12 10.71 10.35
N GLN A 84 -11.23 11.22 11.58
CA GLN A 84 -12.19 12.27 11.92
C GLN A 84 -11.92 13.55 11.10
N THR A 85 -10.65 13.97 11.04
CA THR A 85 -10.25 15.17 10.29
C THR A 85 -10.52 15.03 8.79
N LYS A 86 -10.31 13.84 8.23
CA LYS A 86 -10.55 13.54 6.81
C LYS A 86 -12.01 13.19 6.47
N GLY A 87 -12.89 13.06 7.47
CA GLY A 87 -14.28 12.65 7.27
C GLY A 87 -14.45 11.18 6.88
N TYR A 88 -13.49 10.30 7.22
CA TYR A 88 -13.54 8.87 6.92
C TYR A 88 -14.37 8.10 7.96
N PHE A 89 -15.65 8.46 8.07
CA PHE A 89 -16.55 7.92 9.09
C PHE A 89 -16.79 6.42 8.95
N GLU A 90 -16.78 5.86 7.74
CA GLU A 90 -16.91 4.42 7.54
C GLU A 90 -15.70 3.65 8.07
N SER A 91 -14.49 4.18 7.90
CA SER A 91 -13.28 3.59 8.48
C SER A 91 -13.27 3.71 10.01
N LEU A 92 -13.78 4.81 10.57
CA LEU A 92 -13.91 4.98 12.03
C LEU A 92 -14.79 3.90 12.67
N LYS A 93 -15.91 3.54 12.03
CA LYS A 93 -16.80 2.47 12.52
C LYS A 93 -16.11 1.12 12.61
N ARG A 94 -15.05 0.92 11.84
CA ARG A 94 -14.29 -0.34 11.71
C ARG A 94 -12.87 -0.26 12.27
N ILE A 95 -12.54 0.79 13.04
CA ILE A 95 -11.16 1.06 13.46
C ILE A 95 -10.52 -0.11 14.20
N ASP A 96 -11.26 -0.81 15.06
CA ASP A 96 -10.76 -1.96 15.81
C ASP A 96 -10.48 -3.17 14.92
N GLU A 97 -11.32 -3.40 13.90
CA GLU A 97 -11.10 -4.43 12.89
C GLU A 97 -9.85 -4.13 12.08
N LEU A 98 -9.70 -2.89 11.60
CA LEU A 98 -8.54 -2.46 10.80
C LEU A 98 -7.22 -2.58 11.58
N LEU A 99 -7.23 -2.22 12.86
CA LEU A 99 -6.06 -2.39 13.73
C LEU A 99 -5.71 -3.87 13.97
N ASN A 100 -6.73 -4.72 14.11
CA ASN A 100 -6.52 -6.14 14.27
C ASN A 100 -5.98 -6.78 12.98
N ASP A 101 -6.50 -6.41 11.81
CA ASP A 101 -5.98 -6.83 10.51
C ASP A 101 -4.51 -6.47 10.35
N HIS A 102 -4.15 -5.22 10.69
CA HIS A 102 -2.77 -4.74 10.66
C HIS A 102 -1.85 -5.51 11.62
N LYS A 103 -2.33 -5.77 12.83
CA LYS A 103 -1.60 -6.57 13.82
C LYS A 103 -1.33 -7.98 13.30
N ILE A 104 -2.36 -8.66 12.75
CA ILE A 104 -2.21 -10.00 12.16
C ILE A 104 -1.20 -9.97 11.00
N PHE A 105 -1.22 -8.92 10.18
CA PHE A 105 -0.22 -8.74 9.14
C PHE A 105 1.20 -8.68 9.71
N LEU A 106 1.47 -7.82 10.70
CA LEU A 106 2.79 -7.70 11.31
C LEU A 106 3.25 -9.00 12.01
N GLU A 107 2.33 -9.72 12.65
CA GLU A 107 2.63 -11.04 13.25
C GLU A 107 3.14 -12.04 12.21
N ASN A 108 2.62 -12.01 10.98
CA ASN A 108 2.97 -12.95 9.93
C ASN A 108 4.08 -12.47 8.99
N TYR A 109 4.23 -11.16 8.81
CA TYR A 109 5.04 -10.55 7.74
C TYR A 109 5.98 -9.44 8.22
N SER A 110 6.18 -9.26 9.53
CA SER A 110 7.13 -8.25 10.06
C SER A 110 8.55 -8.39 9.49
N ASN A 111 9.01 -9.61 9.20
CA ASN A 111 10.31 -9.83 8.57
C ASN A 111 10.39 -9.39 7.10
N ASP A 112 9.24 -9.19 6.45
CA ASP A 112 9.15 -8.67 5.09
C ASP A 112 9.02 -7.13 5.06
N VAL A 113 8.83 -6.48 6.21
CA VAL A 113 8.71 -5.01 6.31
C VAL A 113 10.11 -4.39 6.41
N ASP A 114 10.48 -3.57 5.42
CA ASP A 114 11.79 -2.90 5.39
C ASP A 114 11.81 -1.58 6.16
N LEU A 115 10.65 -0.92 6.27
CA LEU A 115 10.50 0.35 6.97
C LEU A 115 9.15 0.42 7.69
N SER A 116 9.20 0.66 9.00
CA SER A 116 8.03 1.00 9.82
C SER A 116 8.00 2.50 10.12
N ILE A 117 6.86 3.14 9.89
CA ILE A 117 6.59 4.54 10.24
C ILE A 117 5.64 4.56 11.44
N SER A 118 6.14 5.00 12.60
CA SER A 118 5.33 5.18 13.80
C SER A 118 4.74 6.60 13.91
N ASP A 119 3.95 6.85 14.96
CA ASP A 119 3.45 8.19 15.31
C ASP A 119 4.56 9.25 15.37
N ASN A 120 5.73 8.89 15.91
CA ASN A 120 6.87 9.80 16.05
C ASN A 120 7.48 10.18 14.69
N ASP A 121 7.40 9.26 13.73
CA ASP A 121 7.97 9.41 12.39
C ASP A 121 6.99 10.07 11.44
N PHE A 122 5.69 9.98 11.72
CA PHE A 122 4.61 10.30 10.79
C PHE A 122 4.72 11.70 10.18
N LYS A 123 5.11 12.71 10.99
CA LYS A 123 5.30 14.08 10.51
C LYS A 123 6.35 14.19 9.40
N ASN A 124 7.39 13.36 9.46
CA ASN A 124 8.50 13.34 8.50
C ASN A 124 8.46 12.11 7.59
N GLN A 125 7.34 11.38 7.54
CA GLN A 125 7.23 10.09 6.86
C GLN A 125 7.73 10.15 5.41
N CYS A 126 7.39 11.20 4.66
CA CYS A 126 7.82 11.32 3.26
C CYS A 126 9.34 11.40 3.13
N GLN A 127 9.99 12.17 4.00
CA GLN A 127 11.45 12.30 4.00
C GLN A 127 12.12 10.98 4.40
N ILE A 128 11.62 10.33 5.46
CA ILE A 128 12.14 9.06 5.95
C ILE A 128 12.00 7.98 4.88
N SER A 129 10.81 7.82 4.31
CA SER A 129 10.51 6.88 3.23
C SER A 129 11.38 7.13 2.00
N TYR A 130 11.56 8.39 1.60
CA TYR A 130 12.43 8.74 0.48
C TYR A 130 13.89 8.33 0.73
N GLN A 131 14.43 8.68 1.90
CA GLN A 131 15.81 8.36 2.26
C GLN A 131 16.04 6.84 2.26
N LYS A 132 15.17 6.09 2.94
CA LYS A 132 15.30 4.63 3.09
C LYS A 132 15.13 3.88 1.77
N THR A 133 14.14 4.26 0.97
CA THR A 133 13.94 3.66 -0.35
C THR A 133 15.12 3.97 -1.28
N THR A 134 15.69 5.18 -1.21
CA THR A 134 16.87 5.55 -2.00
C THR A 134 18.10 4.75 -1.60
N GLU A 135 18.31 4.53 -0.30
CA GLU A 135 19.38 3.67 0.23
C GLU A 135 19.24 2.23 -0.29
N TRP A 136 18.03 1.69 -0.22
CA TRP A 136 17.71 0.34 -0.69
C TRP A 136 17.92 0.17 -2.20
N ILE A 137 17.39 1.09 -3.02
CA ILE A 137 17.59 1.07 -4.49
C ILE A 137 19.08 1.05 -4.83
N LYS A 138 19.88 1.89 -4.16
CA LYS A 138 21.35 1.93 -4.38
C LYS A 138 22.04 0.64 -3.94
N ALA A 139 21.52 -0.06 -2.94
CA ALA A 139 22.07 -1.33 -2.49
C ALA A 139 21.82 -2.43 -3.52
N ILE A 140 20.58 -2.53 -4.03
CA ILE A 140 20.23 -3.55 -5.03
C ILE A 140 20.90 -3.30 -6.38
N SER A 141 21.06 -2.05 -6.82
CA SER A 141 21.71 -1.73 -8.11
C SER A 141 23.23 -2.01 -8.15
N LYS A 142 23.85 -2.35 -7.02
CA LYS A 142 25.25 -2.76 -6.93
C LYS A 142 25.44 -4.28 -7.00
N THR A 143 24.33 -5.03 -7.03
CA THR A 143 24.27 -6.49 -7.09
C THR A 143 24.08 -6.92 -8.54
#